data_AF-A0A945QZE1-F1
#
_entry.id   AF-A0A945QZE1-F1
#
_cell.length_a   1.000
_cell.length_b   1.000
_cell.length_c   1.000
_cell.angle_alpha   90.00
_cell.angle_beta   90.00
_cell.angle_gamma   90.00
#
_symmetry.space_group_name_H-M   'P 1'
#
loop_
_entity.id
_entity.type
_entity.pdbx_description
1 polymer ?
#
loop_
_entity_poly.entity_id
_entity_poly.type
_entity_poly.pdbx_seq_one_letter_code
_entity_poly.pdbx_strand_id
1 'polypeptide(L)'
;MSDWLLLPLIVLAIGVGWYLGRRERKSSRYYELGLRHLLNDEPDQAVATLVTELNVDNDNVDTHLALGGLLRRRGELEKAVFVHENILKWARLDQATRHNVQMELARDYLQAGLLDRAESMSMTLA
;
A
#
# COMPACT_ATOMS: atom_id res chain seq x y z
N MET A 1 26.38 45.27 -8.98
CA MET A 1 26.62 44.81 -7.58
C MET A 1 25.46 43.98 -7.02
N SER A 2 24.35 43.82 -7.74
CA SER A 2 23.13 43.12 -7.29
C SER A 2 23.09 41.62 -7.62
N ASP A 3 23.93 41.15 -8.56
CA ASP A 3 23.85 39.77 -9.07
C ASP A 3 24.34 38.72 -8.06
N TRP A 4 25.17 39.12 -7.09
CA TRP A 4 25.69 38.23 -6.04
C TRP A 4 24.61 37.77 -5.06
N LEU A 5 23.53 38.55 -4.89
CA LEU A 5 22.41 38.21 -4.00
C LEU A 5 21.45 37.19 -4.62
N LEU A 6 21.49 36.97 -5.94
CA LEU A 6 20.64 36.01 -6.62
C LEU A 6 21.10 34.57 -6.42
N LEU A 7 22.41 34.36 -6.27
CA LEU A 7 23.00 33.04 -6.06
C LEU A 7 22.51 32.33 -4.77
N PRO A 8 22.52 32.95 -3.58
CA PRO A 8 22.01 32.29 -2.38
C PRO A 8 20.49 32.05 -2.46
N LEU A 9 19.75 32.90 -3.16
CA LEU A 9 18.30 32.77 -3.33
C LEU A 9 17.94 31.55 -4.19
N ILE A 10 18.70 31.30 -5.26
CA ILE A 10 18.53 30.11 -6.11
C ILE A 10 18.86 28.83 -5.34
N VAL A 11 19.96 28.82 -4.58
CA VAL A 11 20.35 27.65 -3.76
C VAL A 11 19.30 27.35 -2.69
N LEU A 12 18.76 28.39 -2.04
CA LEU A 12 17.67 28.25 -1.07
C LEU A 12 16.42 27.66 -1.74
N ALA A 13 16.03 28.16 -2.92
CA ALA A 13 14.88 27.67 -3.66
C ALA A 13 15.02 26.20 -4.07
N ILE A 14 16.20 25.77 -4.50
CA ILE A 14 16.51 24.37 -4.82
C ILE A 14 16.45 23.49 -3.56
N GLY A 15 17.02 23.96 -2.45
CA GLY A 15 16.98 23.23 -1.17
C GLY A 15 15.56 23.02 -0.67
N VAL A 16 14.71 24.06 -0.74
CA VAL A 16 13.29 23.99 -0.37
C VAL A 16 12.52 23.08 -1.32
N GLY A 17 12.73 23.22 -2.64
CA GLY A 17 12.08 22.38 -3.66
C GLY A 17 12.44 20.90 -3.52
N TRP A 18 13.69 20.59 -3.21
CA TRP A 18 14.15 19.21 -2.97
C TRP A 18 13.60 18.64 -1.65
N TYR A 19 13.54 19.44 -0.59
CA TYR A 19 12.98 19.03 0.69
C TYR A 19 11.48 18.74 0.59
N LEU A 20 10.72 19.60 -0.09
CA LEU A 20 9.29 19.42 -0.34
C LEU A 20 9.03 18.26 -1.32
N GLY A 21 9.79 18.17 -2.41
CA GLY A 21 9.65 17.11 -3.41
C GLY A 21 9.95 15.70 -2.87
N ARG A 22 10.80 15.57 -1.84
CA ARG A 22 11.00 14.29 -1.14
C ARG A 22 9.77 13.83 -0.35
N ARG A 23 8.92 14.73 0.13
CA ARG A 23 7.70 14.37 0.88
C ARG A 23 6.60 13.86 -0.05
N GLU A 24 6.49 14.41 -1.26
CA GLU A 24 5.42 14.03 -2.20
C GLU A 24 5.68 12.71 -2.95
N ARG A 25 6.94 12.28 -3.09
CA ARG A 25 7.29 10.99 -3.72
C ARG A 25 6.79 9.77 -2.95
N LYS A 26 6.47 9.87 -1.66
CA LYS A 26 5.89 8.77 -0.87
C LYS A 26 4.42 8.47 -1.20
N SER A 27 3.69 9.41 -1.81
CA SER A 27 2.28 9.23 -2.16
C SER A 27 2.07 8.77 -3.61
N SER A 28 2.98 9.13 -4.52
CA SER A 28 2.84 8.90 -5.96
C SER A 28 2.87 7.42 -6.41
N ARG A 29 3.34 6.48 -5.58
CA ARG A 29 3.28 5.04 -5.92
C ARG A 29 1.87 4.44 -5.80
N TYR A 30 0.95 5.09 -5.09
CA TYR A 30 -0.47 4.69 -5.11
C TYR A 30 -1.14 5.05 -6.45
N TYR A 31 -0.67 6.10 -7.12
CA TYR A 31 -1.18 6.51 -8.42
C TYR A 31 -0.72 5.57 -9.55
N GLU A 32 0.53 5.11 -9.55
CA GLU A 32 1.01 4.16 -10.57
C GLU A 32 0.44 2.74 -10.40
N LEU A 33 0.23 2.28 -9.17
CA LEU A 33 -0.43 1.00 -8.89
C LEU A 33 -1.93 1.06 -9.24
N GLY A 34 -2.58 2.19 -8.96
CA GLY A 34 -3.95 2.47 -9.38
C GLY A 34 -4.10 2.67 -10.89
N LEU A 35 -3.08 3.17 -11.58
CA LEU A 35 -3.11 3.35 -13.04
C LEU A 35 -2.88 2.02 -13.78
N ARG A 36 -2.09 1.10 -13.23
CA ARG A 36 -2.07 -0.31 -13.69
C ARG A 36 -3.45 -0.97 -13.57
N HIS A 37 -4.18 -0.65 -12.49
CA HIS A 37 -5.55 -1.09 -12.25
C HIS A 37 -6.55 -0.58 -13.29
N LEU A 38 -6.32 0.62 -13.82
CA LEU A 38 -7.17 1.22 -14.85
C LEU A 38 -6.82 0.75 -16.27
N LEU A 39 -5.64 0.15 -16.48
CA LEU A 39 -5.14 -0.18 -17.81
C LEU A 39 -5.12 -1.67 -18.13
N ASN A 40 -5.25 -2.60 -17.18
CA ASN A 40 -5.00 -4.01 -17.55
C ASN A 40 -5.73 -5.14 -16.85
N ASP A 41 -6.65 -4.91 -15.93
CA ASP A 41 -7.70 -5.87 -15.58
C ASP A 41 -8.48 -5.24 -14.45
N GLU A 42 -9.78 -5.08 -14.64
CA GLU A 42 -10.70 -4.86 -13.53
C GLU A 42 -10.31 -5.86 -12.44
N PRO A 43 -10.03 -5.45 -11.18
CA PRO A 43 -9.96 -6.43 -10.11
C PRO A 43 -11.27 -7.19 -10.20
N ASP A 44 -11.21 -8.47 -10.60
CA ASP A 44 -12.37 -9.33 -10.87
C ASP A 44 -13.53 -8.83 -10.02
N GLN A 45 -14.60 -8.30 -10.63
CA GLN A 45 -15.72 -7.71 -9.87
C GLN A 45 -16.17 -8.68 -8.77
N ALA A 46 -16.00 -9.99 -8.96
CA ALA A 46 -16.15 -11.02 -7.95
C ALA A 46 -15.38 -10.80 -6.63
N VAL A 47 -14.13 -10.30 -6.62
CA VAL A 47 -13.34 -10.00 -5.42
C VAL A 47 -13.83 -8.71 -4.75
N ALA A 48 -14.13 -7.67 -5.53
CA ALA A 48 -14.69 -6.44 -5.01
C ALA A 48 -16.08 -6.68 -4.40
N THR A 49 -16.94 -7.41 -5.12
CA THR A 49 -18.24 -7.89 -4.65
C THR A 49 -18.09 -8.83 -3.46
N LEU A 50 -17.12 -9.76 -3.44
CA LEU A 50 -16.88 -10.59 -2.24
C LEU A 50 -16.58 -9.70 -1.01
N VAL A 51 -15.77 -8.67 -1.18
CA VAL A 51 -15.37 -7.77 -0.08
C VAL A 51 -16.50 -6.83 0.35
N THR A 52 -17.39 -6.43 -0.56
CA THR A 52 -18.52 -5.54 -0.24
C THR A 52 -19.79 -6.27 0.18
N GLU A 53 -20.04 -7.49 -0.32
CA GLU A 53 -21.23 -8.30 0.01
C GLU A 53 -21.02 -9.12 1.29
N LEU A 54 -19.79 -9.56 1.58
CA LEU A 54 -19.46 -10.12 2.88
C LEU A 54 -19.13 -8.98 3.84
N ASN A 55 -20.12 -8.62 4.64
CA ASN A 55 -19.91 -8.02 5.95
C ASN A 55 -18.78 -8.83 6.62
N VAL A 56 -17.54 -8.30 6.65
CA VAL A 56 -16.40 -9.02 7.23
C VAL A 56 -16.55 -9.04 8.74
N ASP A 57 -17.43 -9.92 9.18
CA ASP A 57 -17.54 -10.35 10.57
C ASP A 57 -16.33 -11.25 10.87
N ASN A 58 -15.93 -11.25 12.14
CA ASN A 58 -14.72 -11.89 12.66
C ASN A 58 -14.60 -13.38 12.23
N ASP A 59 -15.74 -14.03 11.95
CA ASP A 59 -15.84 -15.44 11.57
C ASP A 59 -15.24 -15.79 10.21
N ASN A 60 -15.08 -14.82 9.29
CA ASN A 60 -14.61 -15.11 7.92
C ASN A 60 -13.21 -14.54 7.59
N VAL A 61 -12.57 -13.83 8.52
CA VAL A 61 -11.25 -13.20 8.29
C VAL A 61 -10.19 -14.23 7.90
N ASP A 62 -10.18 -15.39 8.54
CA ASP A 62 -9.25 -16.48 8.24
C ASP A 62 -9.39 -16.99 6.80
N THR A 63 -10.60 -16.97 6.25
CA THR A 63 -10.84 -17.38 4.85
C THR A 63 -10.23 -16.37 3.88
N HIS A 64 -10.38 -15.08 4.16
CA HIS A 64 -9.78 -14.02 3.33
C HIS A 64 -8.24 -14.00 3.46
N LEU A 65 -7.70 -14.29 4.64
CA LEU A 65 -6.25 -14.49 4.86
C LEU A 65 -5.72 -15.68 4.03
N ALA A 66 -6.43 -16.80 4.03
CA ALA A 66 -6.05 -17.97 3.24
C ALA A 66 -6.08 -17.65 1.73
N LEU A 67 -7.09 -16.89 1.28
CA LEU A 67 -7.19 -16.44 -0.11
C LEU A 67 -6.00 -15.54 -0.51
N GLY A 68 -5.67 -14.53 0.30
CA GLY A 68 -4.51 -13.67 0.04
C GLY A 68 -3.20 -14.46 -0.03
N GLY A 69 -3.01 -15.40 0.91
CA GLY A 69 -1.87 -16.32 0.89
C GLY A 69 -1.81 -17.23 -0.35
N LEU A 70 -2.95 -17.68 -0.87
CA LEU A 70 -3.02 -18.49 -2.10
C LEU A 70 -2.64 -17.66 -3.33
N LEU A 71 -3.19 -16.45 -3.46
CA LEU A 71 -2.88 -15.52 -4.56
C LEU A 71 -1.39 -15.19 -4.60
N ARG A 72 -0.79 -14.93 -3.43
CA ARG A 72 0.65 -14.73 -3.31
C ARG A 72 1.45 -15.91 -3.85
N ARG A 73 1.08 -17.14 -3.47
CA ARG A 73 1.76 -18.37 -3.96
C ARG A 73 1.62 -18.58 -5.47
N ARG A 74 0.54 -18.08 -6.08
CA ARG A 74 0.34 -18.11 -7.53
C ARG A 74 1.09 -17.01 -8.29
N GLY A 75 1.74 -16.09 -7.58
CA GLY A 75 2.37 -14.90 -8.17
C GLY A 75 1.38 -13.78 -8.50
N GLU A 76 0.11 -13.90 -8.09
CA GLU A 76 -0.92 -12.86 -8.22
C GLU A 76 -0.77 -11.82 -7.09
N LEU A 77 0.42 -11.22 -7.00
CA LEU A 77 0.86 -10.40 -5.87
C LEU A 77 0.00 -9.15 -5.69
N GLU A 78 -0.41 -8.50 -6.78
CA GLU A 78 -1.27 -7.32 -6.74
C GLU A 78 -2.66 -7.64 -6.14
N LYS A 79 -3.22 -8.81 -6.48
CA LYS A 79 -4.48 -9.28 -5.90
C LYS A 79 -4.33 -9.66 -4.43
N ALA A 80 -3.22 -10.29 -4.04
CA ALA A 80 -2.92 -10.61 -2.65
C ALA A 80 -2.86 -9.35 -1.76
N VAL A 81 -2.13 -8.32 -2.22
CA VAL A 81 -2.07 -7.00 -1.56
C VAL A 81 -3.46 -6.42 -1.38
N PHE A 82 -4.27 -6.41 -2.45
CA PHE A 82 -5.63 -5.87 -2.40
C PHE A 82 -6.53 -6.59 -1.39
N VAL A 83 -6.46 -7.93 -1.32
CA VAL A 83 -7.23 -8.71 -0.34
C VAL A 83 -6.85 -8.32 1.09
N HIS A 84 -5.56 -8.33 1.43
CA HIS A 84 -5.12 -8.00 2.80
C HIS A 84 -5.33 -6.53 3.17
N GLU A 85 -5.21 -5.58 2.23
CA GLU A 85 -5.58 -4.17 2.46
C GLU A 85 -7.07 -4.02 2.77
N ASN A 86 -7.94 -4.73 2.06
CA ASN A 86 -9.39 -4.68 2.30
C ASN A 86 -9.78 -5.26 3.66
N ILE A 87 -9.13 -6.35 4.09
CA ILE A 87 -9.34 -6.89 5.44
C ILE A 87 -9.03 -5.81 6.49
N LEU A 88 -7.88 -5.11 6.38
CA LEU A 88 -7.52 -4.05 7.34
C LEU A 88 -8.47 -2.85 7.29
N LYS A 89 -9.02 -2.54 6.12
CA LYS A 89 -9.87 -1.37 5.91
C LYS A 89 -11.28 -1.56 6.46
N TRP A 90 -11.84 -2.76 6.33
CA TRP A 90 -13.27 -2.98 6.57
C TRP A 90 -13.58 -3.96 7.69
N ALA A 91 -12.68 -4.89 8.03
CA ALA A 91 -12.94 -5.88 9.05
C ALA A 91 -12.83 -5.31 10.46
N ARG A 92 -13.74 -5.74 11.35
CA ARG A 92 -13.61 -5.51 12.79
C ARG A 92 -12.68 -6.56 13.39
N LEU A 93 -11.39 -6.25 13.36
CA LEU A 93 -10.33 -7.13 13.84
C LEU A 93 -10.03 -6.87 15.32
N ASP A 94 -9.79 -7.94 16.07
CA ASP A 94 -9.08 -7.83 17.34
C ASP A 94 -7.60 -7.47 17.07
N GLN A 95 -6.88 -7.08 18.13
CA GLN A 95 -5.51 -6.59 17.97
C GLN A 95 -4.57 -7.67 17.43
N ALA A 96 -4.77 -8.93 17.82
CA ALA A 96 -3.95 -10.05 17.38
C ALA A 96 -4.16 -10.34 15.88
N THR A 97 -5.41 -10.41 15.42
CA THR A 97 -5.72 -10.66 14.01
C THR A 97 -5.29 -9.48 13.15
N ARG A 98 -5.48 -8.23 13.62
CA ARG A 98 -4.96 -7.05 12.92
C ARG A 98 -3.46 -7.13 12.70
N HIS A 99 -2.70 -7.48 13.74
CA HIS A 99 -1.25 -7.64 13.64
C HIS A 99 -0.87 -8.74 12.64
N ASN A 100 -1.58 -9.88 12.65
CA ASN A 100 -1.37 -10.96 11.70
C ASN A 100 -1.62 -10.52 10.24
N VAL A 101 -2.72 -9.82 9.98
CA VAL A 101 -3.05 -9.30 8.63
C VAL A 101 -1.99 -8.28 8.18
N GLN A 102 -1.52 -7.41 9.07
CA GLN A 102 -0.45 -6.45 8.74
C GLN A 102 0.88 -7.16 8.42
N MET A 103 1.21 -8.24 9.11
CA MET A 103 2.38 -9.08 8.82
C MET A 103 2.26 -9.76 7.45
N GLU A 104 1.09 -10.31 7.13
CA GLU A 104 0.82 -10.89 5.80
C GLU A 104 0.90 -9.85 4.69
N LEU A 105 0.31 -8.67 4.89
CA LEU A 105 0.39 -7.56 3.94
C LEU A 105 1.84 -7.05 3.75
N ALA A 106 2.64 -6.99 4.81
CA ALA A 106 4.05 -6.63 4.70
C ALA A 106 4.83 -7.63 3.83
N ARG A 107 4.55 -8.93 3.97
CA ARG A 107 5.15 -9.98 3.12
C ARG A 107 4.72 -9.84 1.67
N ASP A 108 3.45 -9.52 1.41
CA ASP A 108 2.95 -9.29 0.06
C ASP A 108 3.65 -8.09 -0.58
N TYR A 109 3.85 -7.00 0.17
CA TYR A 109 4.61 -5.85 -0.29
C TYR A 109 6.05 -6.20 -0.64
N LEU A 110 6.72 -7.01 0.18
CA LEU A 110 8.09 -7.45 -0.11
C LEU A 110 8.15 -8.25 -1.41
N GLN A 111 7.23 -9.19 -1.61
CA GLN A 111 7.20 -10.01 -2.82
C GLN A 111 6.81 -9.19 -4.07
N ALA A 112 5.93 -8.21 -3.92
CA ALA A 112 5.55 -7.29 -4.99
C ALA A 112 6.62 -6.21 -5.30
N GLY A 113 7.72 -6.16 -4.55
CA GLY A 113 8.77 -5.13 -4.70
C GLY A 113 8.37 -3.74 -4.16
N LEU A 114 7.30 -3.66 -3.37
CA LEU A 114 6.79 -2.44 -2.73
C LEU A 114 7.51 -2.15 -1.40
N LEU A 115 8.84 -2.06 -1.46
CA LEU A 115 9.73 -2.00 -0.29
C LEU A 115 9.42 -0.84 0.68
N ASP A 116 9.16 0.36 0.16
CA ASP A 116 8.81 1.53 0.98
C ASP A 116 7.57 1.28 1.87
N ARG A 117 6.58 0.52 1.33
CA ARG A 117 5.36 0.18 2.07
C ARG A 117 5.62 -0.91 3.09
N ALA A 118 6.39 -1.94 2.73
CA ALA A 118 6.80 -2.99 3.65
C ALA A 118 7.55 -2.40 4.87
N GLU A 119 8.47 -1.47 4.64
CA GLU A 119 9.20 -0.76 5.70
C GLU A 119 8.26 0.05 6.58
N SER A 120 7.36 0.85 5.98
CA SER A 120 6.40 1.65 6.76
C SER A 120 5.46 0.79 7.61
N MET A 121 5.04 -0.37 7.09
CA MET A 121 4.21 -1.32 7.82
C MET A 121 5.00 -1.95 8.97
N SER A 122 6.26 -2.34 8.71
CA SER A 122 7.15 -2.92 9.72
C SER A 122 7.46 -1.94 10.85
N MET A 123 7.65 -0.65 10.55
CA MET A 123 7.81 0.40 11.56
C MET A 123 6.56 0.62 12.41
N THR A 124 5.37 0.33 11.87
CA THR A 124 4.11 0.41 12.62
C THR A 124 3.90 -0.82 13.52
N LEU A 125 4.55 -1.93 13.19
CA LEU A 125 4.47 -3.20 13.92
C LEU A 125 5.51 -3.34 15.03
N ALA A 126 6.56 -2.52 15.01
CA ALA A 126 7.64 -2.47 16.00
C ALA A 126 7.26 -1.60 17.21
#